data_AF-A0A6C0L234-F1
#
_entry.id   AF-A0A6C0L234-F1
#
_cell.length_a   1.000
_cell.length_b   1.000
_cell.length_c   1.000
_cell.angle_alpha   90.00
_cell.angle_beta   90.00
_cell.angle_gamma   90.00
#
_symmetry.space_group_name_H-M   'P 1'
#
loop_
_entity.id
_entity.type
_entity.pdbx_description
1 polymer ?
#
loop_
_entity_poly.entity_id
_entity_poly.type
_entity_poly.pdbx_seq_one_letter_code
_entity_poly.pdbx_strand_id
1 'polypeptide(L)'
;MSIFIFIYKNGEIEQKQTKKEIQIDKTFKLCNYKNNSGFNKLHSFPINSKETNETTNIENCYEVYGKKEGRANSENKYEFPPPIDTELYFGCLCVIKRENDKIVDLTIDEWSNVYDSLFGGFEDIEESDEERSIDSDVYNSDEYTKEGYHKDSFIVEEDELIEEEYDE
;
A
#
# COMPACT_ATOMS: atom_id res chain seq x y z
N MET A 1 -11.72 -19.20 -18.39
CA MET A 1 -12.22 -19.03 -17.01
C MET A 1 -11.65 -17.71 -16.56
N SER A 2 -12.37 -16.97 -15.71
CA SER A 2 -11.86 -15.70 -15.17
C SER A 2 -11.59 -15.84 -13.68
N ILE A 3 -10.40 -15.40 -13.25
CA ILE A 3 -9.94 -15.43 -11.86
C ILE A 3 -9.93 -14.02 -11.29
N PHE A 4 -10.46 -13.86 -10.08
CA PHE A 4 -10.59 -12.56 -9.43
C PHE A 4 -10.62 -12.71 -7.92
N ILE A 5 -10.41 -11.60 -7.23
CA ILE A 5 -10.22 -11.56 -5.79
C ILE A 5 -11.36 -10.83 -5.09
N PHE A 6 -11.75 -11.40 -3.96
CA PHE A 6 -12.59 -10.75 -2.96
C PHE A 6 -11.79 -10.45 -1.72
N ILE A 7 -12.10 -9.31 -1.13
CA ILE A 7 -11.61 -8.93 0.18
C ILE A 7 -12.84 -8.82 1.07
N TYR A 8 -13.00 -9.76 2.00
CA TYR A 8 -14.12 -9.78 2.92
C TYR A 8 -13.93 -8.78 4.05
N LYS A 9 -15.03 -8.44 4.72
CA LYS A 9 -15.02 -7.42 5.79
C LYS A 9 -14.10 -7.76 6.97
N ASN A 10 -13.81 -9.03 7.18
CA ASN A 10 -12.87 -9.51 8.22
C ASN A 10 -11.39 -9.37 7.80
N GLY A 11 -11.11 -8.94 6.57
CA GLY A 11 -9.76 -8.85 6.02
C GLY A 11 -9.33 -10.09 5.23
N GLU A 12 -10.15 -11.15 5.21
CA GLU A 12 -9.80 -12.37 4.46
C GLU A 12 -9.89 -12.13 2.95
N ILE A 13 -8.85 -12.58 2.25
CA ILE A 13 -8.77 -12.55 0.79
C ILE A 13 -9.18 -13.93 0.25
N GLU A 14 -10.11 -13.96 -0.71
CA GLU A 14 -10.50 -15.19 -1.40
C GLU A 14 -10.46 -15.03 -2.91
N GLN A 15 -9.83 -15.99 -3.58
CA GLN A 15 -9.83 -16.13 -5.02
C GLN A 15 -11.05 -16.92 -5.47
N LYS A 16 -11.80 -16.40 -6.45
CA LYS A 16 -12.85 -17.19 -7.12
C LYS A 16 -12.61 -17.29 -8.60
N GLN A 17 -13.15 -18.38 -9.15
CA GLN A 17 -13.11 -18.66 -10.58
C GLN A 17 -14.52 -18.69 -11.14
N THR A 18 -14.71 -18.10 -12.31
CA THR A 18 -15.96 -18.15 -13.06
C THR A 18 -15.71 -18.66 -14.48
N LYS A 19 -16.68 -19.38 -15.04
CA LYS A 19 -16.63 -19.81 -16.45
C LYS A 19 -16.97 -18.69 -17.41
N LYS A 20 -17.61 -17.63 -16.94
CA LYS A 20 -18.02 -16.46 -17.73
C LYS A 20 -17.07 -15.31 -17.51
N GLU A 21 -16.87 -14.51 -18.54
CA GLU A 21 -16.15 -13.23 -18.42
C GLU A 21 -16.80 -12.35 -17.35
N ILE A 22 -15.96 -11.72 -16.53
CA ILE A 22 -16.41 -10.83 -15.45
C ILE A 22 -16.92 -9.55 -16.10
N GLN A 23 -18.08 -9.08 -15.64
CA GLN A 23 -18.63 -7.79 -16.02
C GLN A 23 -18.65 -6.90 -14.79
N ILE A 24 -18.06 -5.71 -14.89
CA ILE A 24 -17.97 -4.73 -13.79
C ILE A 24 -19.37 -4.44 -13.23
N ASP A 25 -20.38 -4.29 -14.09
CA ASP A 25 -21.76 -4.06 -13.66
C ASP A 25 -22.37 -5.21 -12.85
N LYS A 26 -21.69 -6.34 -12.72
CA LYS A 26 -22.15 -7.51 -11.96
C LYS A 26 -21.24 -7.83 -10.77
N THR A 27 -20.11 -7.14 -10.58
CA THR A 27 -19.19 -7.39 -9.46
C THR A 27 -19.84 -7.13 -8.11
N PHE A 28 -20.80 -6.20 -8.03
CA PHE A 28 -21.58 -5.99 -6.80
C PHE A 28 -22.33 -7.26 -6.35
N LYS A 29 -22.86 -8.05 -7.29
CA LYS A 29 -23.56 -9.31 -6.97
C LYS A 29 -22.58 -10.37 -6.48
N LEU A 30 -21.39 -10.37 -7.07
CA LEU A 30 -20.28 -11.23 -6.69
C LEU A 30 -19.84 -10.96 -5.23
N CYS A 31 -19.87 -9.68 -4.80
CA CYS A 31 -19.66 -9.26 -3.40
C CYS A 31 -20.89 -9.43 -2.49
N ASN A 32 -21.89 -10.22 -2.91
CA ASN A 32 -23.14 -10.47 -2.18
C ASN A 32 -24.02 -9.22 -1.90
N TYR A 33 -23.88 -8.14 -2.67
CA TYR A 33 -24.80 -7.01 -2.58
C TYR A 33 -26.07 -7.24 -3.40
N LYS A 34 -27.20 -6.76 -2.84
CA LYS A 34 -28.52 -6.84 -3.50
C LYS A 34 -28.62 -5.92 -4.74
N ASN A 35 -27.90 -4.81 -4.72
CA ASN A 35 -27.87 -3.79 -5.77
C ASN A 35 -26.48 -3.14 -5.83
N ASN A 36 -26.23 -2.40 -6.91
CA ASN A 36 -24.99 -1.65 -7.13
C ASN A 36 -24.97 -0.30 -6.39
N SER A 37 -25.96 0.01 -5.55
CA SER A 37 -26.05 1.32 -4.90
C SER A 37 -24.83 1.57 -4.01
N GLY A 38 -24.08 2.63 -4.31
CA GLY A 38 -22.83 2.98 -3.63
C GLY A 38 -21.66 2.03 -3.89
N PHE A 39 -21.82 1.04 -4.78
CA PHE A 39 -20.74 0.13 -5.18
C PHE A 39 -20.06 0.69 -6.43
N ASN A 40 -18.91 1.33 -6.24
CA ASN A 40 -18.20 2.06 -7.28
C ASN A 40 -16.71 1.67 -7.31
N LYS A 41 -16.00 2.11 -8.35
CA LYS A 41 -14.55 2.07 -8.35
C LYS A 41 -14.01 2.98 -7.26
N LEU A 42 -13.21 2.43 -6.36
CA LEU A 42 -12.56 3.15 -5.26
C LEU A 42 -11.23 3.73 -5.72
N HIS A 43 -10.38 2.88 -6.30
CA HIS A 43 -9.07 3.27 -6.79
C HIS A 43 -8.56 2.34 -7.90
N SER A 44 -7.50 2.77 -8.58
CA SER A 44 -6.82 2.02 -9.64
C SER A 44 -5.31 2.15 -9.45
N PHE A 45 -4.65 1.04 -9.15
CA PHE A 45 -3.20 0.96 -9.01
C PHE A 45 -2.57 0.64 -10.36
N PRO A 46 -1.63 1.46 -10.88
CA PRO A 46 -0.97 1.17 -12.14
C PRO A 46 -0.07 -0.07 -12.04
N ILE A 47 0.01 -0.84 -13.12
CA ILE A 47 0.99 -1.93 -13.24
C ILE A 47 2.33 -1.29 -13.63
N ASN A 48 3.22 -1.10 -12.66
CA ASN A 48 4.57 -0.61 -12.92
C ASN A 48 5.41 -1.73 -13.56
N SER A 49 5.57 -1.72 -14.88
CA SER A 49 6.58 -2.55 -15.53
C SER A 49 7.96 -2.01 -15.17
N LYS A 50 8.72 -2.75 -14.35
CA LYS A 50 10.08 -2.37 -13.90
C LYS A 50 11.09 -2.11 -15.02
N GLU A 51 10.76 -2.34 -16.30
CA GLU A 51 11.71 -2.28 -17.42
C GLU A 51 11.64 -1.05 -18.32
N THR A 52 10.67 -0.14 -18.16
CA THR A 52 10.65 1.08 -18.98
C THR A 52 10.33 2.30 -18.15
N ASN A 53 11.16 3.33 -18.29
CA ASN A 53 10.90 4.70 -17.81
C ASN A 53 9.72 5.35 -18.56
N GLU A 54 8.65 4.60 -18.81
CA GLU A 54 7.42 5.05 -19.41
C GLU A 54 6.32 4.86 -18.38
N THR A 55 6.22 5.84 -17.46
CA THR A 55 4.95 6.12 -16.81
C THR A 55 3.98 6.48 -17.92
N THR A 56 3.16 5.53 -18.37
CA THR A 56 1.81 5.72 -18.95
C THR A 56 1.47 4.60 -19.93
N ASN A 57 0.97 3.48 -19.41
CA ASN A 57 -0.19 2.86 -20.04
C ASN A 57 -1.24 2.69 -18.94
N ILE A 58 -2.09 3.70 -18.77
CA ILE A 58 -3.26 3.70 -17.85
C ILE A 58 -4.17 2.48 -18.13
N GLU A 59 -3.98 1.84 -19.28
CA GLU A 59 -4.66 0.63 -19.74
C GLU A 59 -4.39 -0.61 -18.86
N ASN A 60 -3.26 -0.65 -18.14
CA ASN A 60 -2.83 -1.78 -17.33
C ASN A 60 -2.85 -1.42 -15.84
N CYS A 61 -3.85 -1.90 -15.11
CA CYS A 61 -4.05 -1.53 -13.72
C CYS A 61 -4.82 -2.57 -12.89
N TYR A 62 -4.67 -2.50 -11.57
CA TYR A 62 -5.51 -3.20 -10.60
C TYR A 62 -6.58 -2.25 -10.08
N GLU A 63 -7.85 -2.57 -10.32
CA GLU A 63 -8.98 -1.74 -9.91
C GLU A 63 -9.67 -2.34 -8.67
N VAL A 64 -9.83 -1.53 -7.63
CA VAL A 64 -10.57 -1.90 -6.42
C VAL A 64 -11.98 -1.33 -6.50
N TYR A 65 -12.99 -2.19 -6.32
CA TYR A 65 -14.40 -1.83 -6.29
C TYR A 65 -15.03 -2.13 -4.94
N GLY A 66 -15.90 -1.24 -4.48
CA GLY A 66 -16.47 -1.35 -3.14
C GLY A 66 -17.39 -0.21 -2.74
N LYS A 67 -17.70 -0.16 -1.44
CA LYS A 67 -18.53 0.90 -0.84
C LYS A 67 -17.73 1.68 0.19
N LYS A 68 -17.85 3.00 0.15
CA LYS A 68 -17.36 3.94 1.18
C LYS A 68 -18.37 4.18 2.30
N GLU A 69 -19.60 3.69 2.14
CA GLU A 69 -20.66 3.82 3.13
C GLU A 69 -21.24 2.45 3.50
N GLY A 70 -21.56 2.26 4.78
CA GLY A 70 -22.14 1.04 5.28
C GLY A 70 -22.75 1.19 6.67
N ARG A 71 -23.15 0.06 7.25
CA ARG A 71 -23.70 0.02 8.61
C ARG A 71 -22.54 -0.12 9.60
N ALA A 72 -22.73 0.34 10.84
CA ALA A 72 -21.81 0.03 11.92
C ALA A 72 -21.56 -1.50 12.02
N ASN A 73 -20.33 -1.91 12.29
CA ASN A 73 -19.86 -3.30 12.31
C ASN A 73 -19.85 -4.01 10.94
N SER A 74 -19.88 -3.23 9.86
CA SER A 74 -19.66 -3.73 8.50
C SER A 74 -18.45 -3.11 7.82
N GLU A 75 -17.61 -2.40 8.57
CA GLU A 75 -16.32 -1.90 8.15
C GLU A 75 -15.45 -3.07 7.68
N ASN A 76 -14.76 -2.86 6.56
CA ASN A 76 -13.78 -3.79 6.05
C ASN A 76 -12.45 -3.54 6.76
N LYS A 77 -11.88 -4.60 7.35
CA LYS A 77 -10.65 -4.55 8.14
C LYS A 77 -9.37 -4.72 7.32
N TYR A 78 -9.49 -4.87 6.01
CA TYR A 78 -8.33 -4.98 5.14
C TYR A 78 -7.62 -3.63 5.05
N GLU A 79 -6.32 -3.64 5.29
CA GLU A 79 -5.46 -2.47 5.13
C GLU A 79 -5.08 -2.36 3.66
N PHE A 80 -5.48 -1.30 2.99
CA PHE A 80 -5.09 -1.07 1.60
C PHE A 80 -3.76 -0.32 1.53
N PRO A 81 -2.97 -0.51 0.46
CA PRO A 81 -1.81 0.33 0.22
C PRO A 81 -2.21 1.79 -0.07
N PRO A 82 -1.29 2.75 0.15
CA PRO A 82 -1.47 4.13 -0.27
C PRO A 82 -1.85 4.22 -1.75
N PRO A 83 -2.78 5.12 -2.16
CA PRO A 83 -3.29 6.28 -1.42
C PRO A 83 -4.65 6.06 -0.72
N ILE A 84 -5.16 4.83 -0.72
CA ILE A 84 -6.49 4.51 -0.17
C ILE A 84 -6.46 3.90 1.23
N ASP A 85 -5.30 3.91 1.88
CA ASP A 85 -5.04 3.46 3.24
C ASP A 85 -5.78 4.29 4.31
N THR A 86 -6.07 5.56 4.01
CA THR A 86 -6.73 6.50 4.94
C THR A 86 -8.26 6.44 4.92
N GLU A 87 -8.86 5.82 3.90
CA GLU A 87 -10.31 5.77 3.73
C GLU A 87 -10.93 4.53 4.38
N LEU A 88 -12.15 4.68 4.92
CA LEU A 88 -12.91 3.57 5.47
C LEU A 88 -13.80 2.91 4.42
N TYR A 89 -13.69 1.60 4.28
CA TYR A 89 -14.51 0.80 3.36
C TYR A 89 -15.46 -0.14 4.11
N PHE A 90 -16.52 -0.58 3.43
CA PHE A 90 -17.57 -1.40 4.05
C PHE A 90 -17.91 -2.64 3.23
N GLY A 91 -18.10 -3.75 3.93
CA GLY A 91 -18.55 -5.03 3.39
C GLY A 91 -17.48 -5.74 2.58
N CYS A 92 -17.88 -6.42 1.51
CA CYS A 92 -16.98 -7.16 0.65
C CYS A 92 -16.54 -6.29 -0.53
N LEU A 93 -15.25 -6.26 -0.78
CA LEU A 93 -14.63 -5.51 -1.87
C LEU A 93 -14.19 -6.49 -2.95
N CYS A 94 -14.03 -6.01 -4.18
CA CYS A 94 -13.57 -6.80 -5.31
C CYS A 94 -12.35 -6.13 -5.93
N VAL A 95 -11.33 -6.93 -6.21
CA VAL A 95 -10.16 -6.48 -6.95
C VAL A 95 -10.15 -7.20 -8.29
N ILE A 96 -9.98 -6.42 -9.36
CA ILE A 96 -9.84 -6.94 -10.72
C ILE A 96 -8.57 -6.39 -11.36
N LYS A 97 -8.00 -7.17 -12.28
CA LYS A 97 -6.89 -6.74 -13.10
C LYS A 97 -7.41 -6.38 -14.50
N ARG A 98 -6.98 -5.23 -15.00
CA ARG A 98 -7.26 -4.75 -16.36
C ARG A 98 -5.96 -4.68 -17.13
N GLU A 99 -5.95 -5.21 -18.34
CA GLU A 99 -4.86 -5.06 -19.31
C GLU A 99 -5.45 -4.74 -20.69
N ASN A 100 -4.93 -3.72 -21.38
CA ASN A 100 -5.41 -3.28 -22.71
C ASN A 100 -6.95 -3.16 -22.77
N ASP A 101 -7.54 -2.55 -21.73
CA ASP A 101 -8.99 -2.37 -21.53
C ASP A 101 -9.82 -3.66 -21.38
N LYS A 102 -9.17 -4.82 -21.16
CA LYS A 102 -9.82 -6.10 -20.90
C LYS A 102 -9.59 -6.55 -19.48
N ILE A 103 -10.60 -7.20 -18.89
CA ILE A 103 -10.46 -7.81 -17.57
C ILE A 103 -9.75 -9.15 -17.75
N VAL A 104 -8.60 -9.28 -17.08
CA VAL A 104 -7.77 -10.48 -17.11
C VAL A 104 -7.76 -11.16 -15.75
N ASP A 105 -7.18 -12.36 -15.72
CA ASP A 105 -7.10 -13.16 -14.50
C ASP A 105 -6.19 -12.51 -13.47
N LEU A 106 -6.66 -12.48 -12.21
CA LEU A 106 -5.91 -12.03 -11.05
C LEU A 106 -5.85 -13.13 -10.01
N THR A 107 -4.65 -13.63 -9.71
CA THR A 107 -4.42 -14.62 -8.65
C THR A 107 -4.08 -13.93 -7.32
N ILE A 108 -4.30 -14.63 -6.21
CA ILE A 108 -3.90 -14.13 -4.88
C ILE A 108 -2.40 -13.86 -4.83
N ASP A 109 -1.56 -14.77 -5.32
CA ASP A 109 -0.10 -14.59 -5.32
C ASP A 109 0.32 -13.32 -6.08
N GLU A 110 -0.31 -13.03 -7.21
CA GLU A 110 -0.04 -11.80 -7.97
C GLU A 110 -0.45 -10.56 -7.17
N TRP A 111 -1.64 -10.56 -6.55
CA TRP A 111 -2.09 -9.44 -5.73
C TRP A 111 -1.22 -9.22 -4.49
N SER A 112 -0.74 -10.29 -3.84
CA SER A 112 0.18 -10.20 -2.71
C SER A 112 1.49 -9.53 -3.10
N ASN A 113 2.10 -9.94 -4.22
CA ASN A 113 3.34 -9.31 -4.71
C ASN A 113 3.17 -7.82 -5.02
N VAL A 114 2.01 -7.48 -5.60
CA VAL A 114 1.65 -6.08 -5.90
C VAL A 114 1.42 -5.30 -4.61
N TYR A 115 0.70 -5.89 -3.65
CA TYR A 115 0.47 -5.32 -2.33
C TYR A 115 1.80 -4.97 -1.65
N ASP A 116 2.73 -5.92 -1.56
CA ASP A 116 4.03 -5.69 -0.94
C ASP A 116 4.82 -4.60 -1.66
N SER A 117 4.82 -4.62 -3.00
CA SER A 117 5.47 -3.59 -3.82
C SER A 117 4.89 -2.19 -3.59
N LEU A 118 3.56 -2.07 -3.44
CA LEU A 118 2.89 -0.79 -3.19
C LEU A 118 3.14 -0.26 -1.77
N PHE A 119 3.39 -1.14 -0.80
CA PHE A 119 3.78 -0.77 0.57
C PHE A 119 5.25 -0.37 0.72
N GLY A 120 6.02 -0.37 -0.37
CA GLY A 120 7.44 -0.01 -0.39
C GLY A 120 8.37 -1.17 -0.72
N GLY A 121 7.83 -2.38 -0.92
CA GLY A 121 8.58 -3.59 -1.21
C GLY A 121 9.37 -4.07 0.00
N PHE A 122 9.35 -5.37 0.28
CA PHE A 122 10.54 -5.98 0.87
C PHE A 122 11.53 -6.12 -0.29
N GLU A 123 12.68 -5.46 -0.21
CA GLU A 123 13.84 -5.95 -0.95
C GLU A 123 14.14 -7.33 -0.37
N ASP A 124 13.94 -8.39 -1.15
CA ASP A 124 14.49 -9.70 -0.81
C ASP A 124 16.01 -9.56 -0.80
N ILE A 125 16.60 -9.33 0.38
CA ILE A 125 18.06 -9.23 0.60
C ILE A 125 18.75 -10.60 0.39
N GLU A 126 18.06 -11.61 -0.13
CA GLU A 126 18.60 -12.98 -0.25
C GLU A 126 19.28 -13.31 -1.59
N GLU A 127 19.46 -12.37 -2.53
CA GLU A 127 20.25 -12.69 -3.73
C GLU A 127 20.98 -11.49 -4.36
N SER A 128 22.02 -10.98 -3.68
CA SER A 128 23.35 -10.72 -4.26
C SER A 128 24.23 -10.02 -3.22
N ASP A 129 25.41 -10.56 -2.97
CA ASP A 129 26.44 -10.02 -2.09
C ASP A 129 27.18 -8.83 -2.75
N GLU A 130 26.46 -7.92 -3.44
CA GLU A 130 27.07 -6.80 -4.15
C GLU A 130 26.26 -5.50 -3.99
N GLU A 131 26.90 -4.55 -3.31
CA GLU A 131 26.55 -3.13 -3.13
C GLU A 131 25.32 -2.82 -2.29
N ARG A 132 25.51 -2.94 -0.96
CA ARG A 132 24.89 -1.96 -0.05
C ARG A 132 25.15 -0.58 -0.64
N SER A 133 24.08 0.16 -0.96
CA SER A 133 24.15 1.61 -1.08
C SER A 133 24.88 2.10 0.16
N ILE A 134 26.13 2.52 -0.01
CA ILE A 134 26.81 3.29 1.00
C ILE A 134 25.98 4.57 1.06
N ASP A 135 25.14 4.65 2.07
CA ASP A 135 24.63 5.94 2.51
C ASP A 135 25.88 6.78 2.69
N SER A 136 26.14 7.67 1.71
CA SER A 136 27.36 8.46 1.63
C SER A 136 27.28 9.61 2.62
N ASP A 137 26.85 9.29 3.83
CA ASP A 137 27.02 10.05 5.04
C ASP A 137 28.43 9.75 5.58
N VAL A 138 29.43 10.06 4.73
CA VAL A 138 30.81 10.29 5.18
C VAL A 138 30.79 11.62 5.91
N TYR A 139 30.20 11.63 7.11
CA TYR A 139 30.33 12.75 8.01
C TYR A 139 31.79 12.86 8.41
N ASN A 140 32.37 14.03 8.15
CA ASN A 140 33.75 14.30 8.48
C ASN A 140 33.89 14.21 10.01
N SER A 141 34.89 13.49 10.53
CA SER A 141 35.08 13.34 11.99
C SER A 141 35.30 14.69 12.69
N ASP A 142 35.63 15.73 11.91
CA ASP A 142 35.68 17.12 12.32
C ASP A 142 34.31 17.71 12.72
N GLU A 143 33.19 17.07 12.40
CA GLU A 143 31.84 17.49 12.79
C GLU A 143 31.44 16.97 14.16
N TYR A 144 32.26 16.16 14.84
CA TYR A 144 31.96 15.62 16.16
C TYR A 144 32.92 16.12 17.25
N THR A 145 32.41 16.31 18.47
CA THR A 145 33.22 16.51 19.67
C THR A 145 33.99 15.23 19.99
N LYS A 146 35.01 15.33 20.85
CA LYS A 146 35.82 14.16 21.27
C LYS A 146 35.00 13.08 21.99
N GLU A 147 33.79 13.42 22.44
CA GLU A 147 32.85 12.52 23.09
C GLU A 147 31.77 11.97 22.14
N GLY A 148 31.82 12.33 20.85
CA GLY A 148 30.94 11.79 19.82
C GLY A 148 29.64 12.57 19.60
N TYR A 149 29.52 13.80 20.10
CA TYR A 149 28.37 14.68 19.84
C TYR A 149 28.59 15.53 18.59
N HIS A 150 27.57 15.69 17.75
CA HIS A 150 27.64 16.55 16.57
C HIS A 150 27.85 18.01 17.01
N LYS A 151 28.81 18.72 16.41
CA LYS A 151 29.10 20.14 16.61
C LYS A 151 28.06 21.03 15.94
N ASP A 152 26.80 20.61 15.92
CA ASP A 152 25.73 21.54 15.58
C ASP A 152 25.63 22.60 16.69
N SER A 153 25.08 23.77 16.37
CA SER A 153 25.18 25.02 17.17
C SER A 153 24.46 25.01 18.52
N PHE A 154 24.30 23.84 19.16
CA PHE A 154 23.73 23.66 20.48
C PHE A 154 24.85 23.51 21.53
N ILE A 155 25.62 24.58 21.70
CA ILE A 155 26.51 24.74 22.85
C ILE A 155 25.74 25.57 23.87
N VAL A 156 25.27 24.91 24.94
CA VAL A 156 24.79 25.64 26.11
C VAL A 156 26.04 26.13 26.84
N GLU A 157 26.25 27.44 26.88
CA GLU A 157 27.34 28.01 27.67
C GLU A 157 27.13 27.64 29.14
N GLU A 158 28.18 27.15 29.80
CA GLU A 158 28.12 26.62 31.18
C GLU A 158 27.65 27.68 32.20
N ASP A 159 27.71 28.96 31.83
CA ASP A 159 27.19 30.11 32.61
C ASP A 159 25.65 30.26 32.56
N GLU A 160 24.94 29.51 31.70
CA GLU A 160 23.47 29.54 31.59
C GLU A 160 22.77 28.35 32.25
N LEU A 161 23.51 27.48 32.95
CA LEU A 161 22.94 26.42 33.78
C LEU A 161 22.31 27.01 35.04
N ILE A 162 21.04 27.38 34.93
CA ILE A 162 20.20 27.69 36.09
C ILE A 162 19.89 26.34 36.76
N GLU A 163 20.52 26.05 37.91
CA GLU A 163 20.07 24.96 38.79
C GLU A 163 18.63 25.28 39.21
N GLU A 164 17.66 24.60 38.59
CA GLU A 164 16.30 24.59 39.12
C GLU A 164 16.30 23.82 40.44
N GLU A 165 16.21 24.58 41.54
CA GLU A 165 16.02 24.04 42.87
C GLU A 165 14.65 23.35 42.91
N TYR A 166 14.65 22.01 42.97
CA TYR A 166 13.43 21.23 43.15
C TYR A 166 12.89 21.47 44.56
N ASP A 167 11.84 22.28 44.68
CA ASP A 167 11.05 22.38 45.91
C ASP A 167 10.38 21.02 46.20
N GLU A 168 10.61 20.51 47.42
CA GLU A 168 10.09 19.24 47.97
C GLU A 168 8.56 19.23 48.16
#